data_AF-A0A094CSW0-F1
#
_entry.id   AF-A0A094CSW0-F1
#
_cell.length_a   1.000
_cell.length_b   1.000
_cell.length_c   1.000
_cell.angle_alpha   90.00
_cell.angle_beta   90.00
_cell.angle_gamma   90.00
#
_symmetry.space_group_name_H-M   'P 1'
#
loop_
_entity.id
_entity.type
_entity.pdbx_description
1 polymer ?
#
loop_
_entity_poly.entity_id
_entity_poly.type
_entity_poly.pdbx_seq_one_letter_code
_entity_poly.pdbx_strand_id
1 'polypeptide(L)'
;MRLPLLYRQHRSCLFRTVKYSYSTAAEKPKALPTEYRKNEIVYPDRLNANHHDLETYLAYASRSGLDSKSTVFVGTHYEYTVQEVLKRLGFSLQQTGGASDYGIDLLGEWKLPAVPLNLRVLVQCKALSKKSGPNFVRELEGAFAGAPSGWQGNGVVGLLVSQKPATKGMREALARSRWPMGAITCTGEGRLVQMLWNNRANEEGLTGVGVGIRYRGGNLSEEEIHLTFKGENMETEP
;
A
#
# COMPACT_ATOMS: atom_id res chain seq x y z
N MET A 1 33.60 -7.39 -47.77
CA MET A 1 34.10 -7.90 -46.48
C MET A 1 33.24 -7.28 -45.39
N ARG A 2 32.41 -8.08 -44.70
CA ARG A 2 31.47 -7.64 -43.66
C ARG A 2 32.20 -7.51 -42.32
N LEU A 3 32.09 -6.36 -41.66
CA LEU A 3 32.46 -6.15 -40.26
C LEU A 3 31.30 -6.62 -39.36
N PRO A 4 31.53 -7.36 -38.26
CA PRO A 4 30.46 -7.80 -37.37
C PRO A 4 30.01 -6.67 -36.42
N LEU A 5 28.70 -6.61 -36.20
CA LEU A 5 28.01 -5.81 -35.19
C LEU A 5 28.40 -6.26 -33.77
N LEU A 6 28.95 -5.35 -32.96
CA LEU A 6 29.09 -5.57 -31.51
C LEU A 6 27.77 -5.20 -30.83
N TYR A 7 27.06 -6.25 -30.41
CA TYR A 7 25.84 -6.22 -29.62
C TYR A 7 26.13 -5.61 -28.24
N ARG A 8 25.52 -4.45 -27.94
CA ARG A 8 25.63 -3.76 -26.65
C ARG A 8 24.88 -4.57 -25.60
N GLN A 9 25.61 -5.37 -24.81
CA GLN A 9 25.05 -6.10 -23.67
C GLN A 9 24.41 -5.12 -22.67
N HIS A 10 23.10 -5.25 -22.48
CA HIS A 10 22.36 -4.63 -21.38
C HIS A 10 22.95 -5.12 -20.06
N ARG A 11 23.40 -4.19 -19.21
CA ARG A 11 23.90 -4.49 -17.87
C ARG A 11 22.76 -5.07 -17.02
N SER A 12 22.97 -6.29 -16.55
CA SER A 12 22.10 -7.04 -15.65
C SER A 12 21.82 -6.24 -14.36
N CYS A 13 20.55 -6.05 -14.06
CA CYS A 13 20.09 -5.55 -12.76
C CYS A 13 20.37 -6.63 -11.71
N LEU A 14 21.27 -6.36 -10.76
CA LEU A 14 21.57 -7.29 -9.67
C LEU A 14 20.41 -7.26 -8.67
N PHE A 15 19.61 -8.32 -8.65
CA PHE A 15 18.60 -8.55 -7.63
C PHE A 15 19.27 -9.23 -6.44
N ARG A 16 19.32 -8.56 -5.29
CA ARG A 16 19.78 -9.15 -4.03
C ARG A 16 18.59 -9.23 -3.07
N THR A 17 18.21 -10.43 -2.69
CA THR A 17 17.20 -10.68 -1.66
C THR A 17 17.77 -10.25 -0.29
N VAL A 18 17.33 -9.10 0.23
CA VAL A 18 17.74 -8.62 1.57
C VAL A 18 16.88 -9.30 2.65
N LYS A 19 17.51 -9.57 3.80
CA LYS A 19 17.06 -10.35 4.98
C LYS A 19 15.76 -9.91 5.69
N TYR A 20 14.90 -9.12 5.06
CA TYR A 20 13.59 -8.71 5.61
C TYR A 20 12.40 -9.17 4.75
N SER A 21 12.57 -10.19 3.90
CA SER A 21 11.45 -10.87 3.27
C SER A 21 10.71 -11.72 4.30
N TYR A 22 9.68 -11.16 4.94
CA TYR A 22 8.69 -11.96 5.66
C TYR A 22 7.77 -12.62 4.64
N SER A 23 8.27 -13.66 3.96
CA SER A 23 7.40 -14.65 3.35
C SER A 23 7.01 -15.59 4.48
N THR A 24 5.88 -15.35 5.13
CA THR A 24 5.25 -16.40 5.95
C THR A 24 4.73 -17.43 4.97
N ALA A 25 5.29 -18.64 5.02
CA ALA A 25 4.79 -19.80 4.30
C ALA A 25 3.28 -19.89 4.56
N ALA A 26 2.47 -19.68 3.53
CA ALA A 26 1.03 -19.60 3.66
C ALA A 26 0.45 -20.99 3.97
N GLU A 27 -0.50 -21.04 4.90
CA GLU A 27 -1.47 -22.14 4.96
C GLU A 27 -2.28 -22.20 3.64
N LYS A 28 -2.95 -23.33 3.38
CA LYS A 28 -3.71 -23.55 2.14
C LYS A 28 -4.63 -22.35 1.84
N PRO A 29 -4.63 -21.82 0.60
CA PRO A 29 -5.41 -20.64 0.26
C PRO A 29 -6.90 -20.90 0.50
N LYS A 30 -7.60 -19.91 1.06
CA LYS A 30 -9.06 -19.89 1.12
C LYS A 30 -9.58 -19.87 -0.32
N ALA A 31 -10.64 -20.63 -0.60
CA ALA A 31 -11.29 -20.58 -1.90
C ALA A 31 -11.91 -19.19 -2.08
N LEU A 32 -11.24 -18.33 -2.87
CA LEU A 32 -11.75 -17.01 -3.22
C LEU A 32 -12.82 -17.15 -4.32
N PRO A 33 -13.86 -16.30 -4.30
CA PRO A 33 -14.82 -16.26 -5.38
C PRO A 33 -14.14 -15.84 -6.68
N THR A 34 -14.66 -16.28 -7.84
CA THR A 34 -14.11 -15.90 -9.15
C THR A 34 -14.28 -14.40 -9.43
N GLU A 35 -15.34 -13.79 -8.90
CA GLU A 35 -15.59 -12.35 -8.97
C GLU A 35 -16.25 -11.85 -7.69
N TYR A 36 -15.99 -10.60 -7.34
CA TYR A 36 -16.75 -9.87 -6.33
C TYR A 36 -18.03 -9.30 -6.92
N ARG A 37 -19.15 -9.36 -6.19
CA ARG A 37 -20.40 -8.72 -6.62
C ARG A 37 -20.21 -7.20 -6.66
N LYS A 38 -20.12 -6.66 -7.88
CA LYS A 38 -19.85 -5.24 -8.16
C LYS A 38 -20.91 -4.28 -7.58
N ASN A 39 -22.14 -4.75 -7.43
CA ASN A 39 -23.28 -3.95 -6.96
C ASN A 39 -23.30 -3.71 -5.44
N GLU A 40 -22.30 -4.21 -4.71
CA GLU A 40 -22.24 -4.11 -3.25
C GLU A 40 -21.25 -3.03 -2.76
N ILE A 41 -20.44 -2.46 -3.66
CA ILE A 41 -19.39 -1.50 -3.29
C ILE A 41 -20.00 -0.09 -3.26
N VAL A 42 -20.17 0.45 -2.05
CA VAL A 42 -20.52 1.85 -1.85
C VAL A 42 -19.25 2.60 -1.48
N TYR A 43 -18.78 3.48 -2.37
CA TYR A 43 -17.78 4.47 -1.99
C TYR A 43 -18.47 5.57 -1.20
N PRO A 44 -17.91 6.00 -0.06
CA PRO A 44 -18.43 7.19 0.61
C PRO A 44 -18.25 8.41 -0.30
N ASP A 45 -19.16 9.37 -0.16
CA ASP A 45 -19.10 10.61 -0.94
C ASP A 45 -17.75 11.31 -0.74
N ARG A 46 -17.17 11.78 -1.85
CA ARG A 46 -15.97 12.62 -1.78
C ARG A 46 -16.38 13.95 -1.14
N LEU A 47 -15.96 14.18 0.10
CA LEU A 47 -16.35 15.39 0.80
C LEU A 47 -15.60 16.65 0.32
N ASN A 48 -14.42 16.51 -0.29
CA ASN A 48 -13.64 17.68 -0.68
C ASN A 48 -13.76 17.99 -2.18
N ALA A 49 -14.61 18.97 -2.51
CA ALA A 49 -14.78 19.46 -3.88
C ALA A 49 -13.58 20.29 -4.40
N ASN A 50 -12.67 20.72 -3.51
CA ASN A 50 -11.61 21.66 -3.88
C ASN A 50 -10.32 20.98 -4.33
N HIS A 51 -10.12 19.71 -4.00
CA HIS A 51 -8.93 18.95 -4.34
C HIS A 51 -9.20 17.45 -4.35
N HIS A 52 -8.47 16.73 -5.19
CA HIS A 52 -8.65 15.30 -5.43
C HIS A 52 -7.35 14.52 -5.67
N ASP A 53 -6.23 15.24 -5.70
CA ASP A 53 -4.87 14.74 -5.86
C ASP A 53 -3.89 15.72 -5.20
N LEU A 54 -2.59 15.35 -5.18
CA LEU A 54 -1.55 16.17 -4.56
C LEU A 54 -1.44 17.56 -5.21
N GLU A 55 -1.51 17.64 -6.53
CA GLU A 55 -1.36 18.89 -7.28
C GLU A 55 -2.49 19.88 -6.93
N THR A 56 -3.75 19.44 -7.03
CA THR A 56 -4.91 20.25 -6.69
C THR A 56 -4.95 20.61 -5.21
N TYR A 57 -4.45 19.75 -4.32
CA TYR A 57 -4.36 20.05 -2.90
C TYR A 57 -3.37 21.18 -2.61
N LEU A 58 -2.18 21.13 -3.21
CA LEU A 58 -1.17 22.19 -3.06
C LEU A 58 -1.67 23.52 -3.62
N ALA A 59 -2.36 23.50 -4.77
CA ALA A 59 -2.99 24.69 -5.34
C ALA A 59 -4.08 25.27 -4.42
N TYR A 60 -4.93 24.41 -3.84
CA TYR A 60 -5.93 24.80 -2.86
C TYR A 60 -5.29 25.42 -1.60
N ALA A 61 -4.26 24.77 -1.05
CA ALA A 61 -3.60 25.22 0.16
C ALA A 61 -2.92 26.58 -0.04
N SER A 62 -2.27 26.77 -1.19
CA SER A 62 -1.67 28.05 -1.58
C SER A 62 -2.73 29.15 -1.71
N ARG A 63 -3.82 28.91 -2.45
CA ARG A 63 -4.91 29.88 -2.64
C ARG A 63 -5.60 30.27 -1.33
N SER A 64 -5.77 29.31 -0.43
CA SER A 64 -6.52 29.49 0.82
C SER A 64 -5.64 29.94 1.99
N GLY A 65 -4.32 30.09 1.78
CA GLY A 65 -3.37 30.47 2.83
C GLY A 65 -3.25 29.43 3.96
N LEU A 66 -3.39 28.13 3.64
CA LEU A 66 -3.30 27.07 4.64
C LEU A 66 -1.88 27.02 5.23
N ASP A 67 -1.77 26.90 6.55
CA ASP A 67 -0.48 26.71 7.21
C ASP A 67 0.09 25.33 6.85
N SER A 68 1.22 25.32 6.16
CA SER A 68 1.91 24.10 5.74
C SER A 68 2.46 23.27 6.90
N LYS A 69 2.46 23.82 8.12
CA LYS A 69 2.85 23.12 9.35
C LYS A 69 1.65 22.59 10.14
N SER A 70 0.44 22.92 9.74
CA SER A 70 -0.77 22.42 10.40
C SER A 70 -0.88 20.91 10.26
N THR A 71 -1.49 20.27 11.26
CA THR A 71 -1.71 18.81 11.24
C THR A 71 -2.60 18.37 10.09
N VAL A 72 -3.59 19.21 9.72
CA VAL A 72 -4.45 18.98 8.56
C VAL A 72 -3.64 19.01 7.28
N PHE A 73 -2.79 20.03 7.09
CA PHE A 73 -1.94 20.11 5.90
C PHE A 73 -1.03 18.89 5.77
N VAL A 74 -0.30 18.58 6.83
CA VAL A 74 0.66 17.48 6.81
C VAL A 74 -0.02 16.13 6.63
N GLY A 75 -1.19 15.92 7.25
CA GLY A 75 -1.99 14.69 7.10
C GLY A 75 -2.47 14.50 5.67
N THR A 76 -3.23 15.47 5.14
CA THR A 76 -3.80 15.39 3.79
C THR A 76 -2.72 15.34 2.70
N HIS A 77 -1.63 16.09 2.85
CA HIS A 77 -0.48 15.97 1.94
C HIS A 77 0.09 14.55 1.92
N TYR A 78 0.25 13.94 3.11
CA TYR A 78 0.80 12.59 3.22
C TYR A 78 -0.15 11.53 2.63
N GLU A 79 -1.46 11.66 2.83
CA GLU A 79 -2.46 10.79 2.21
C GLU A 79 -2.36 10.82 0.67
N TYR A 80 -2.28 12.01 0.06
CA TYR A 80 -2.09 12.15 -1.39
C TYR A 80 -0.74 11.59 -1.87
N THR A 81 0.32 11.80 -1.09
CA THR A 81 1.64 11.21 -1.38
C THR A 81 1.55 9.68 -1.41
N VAL A 82 0.89 9.07 -0.41
CA VAL A 82 0.69 7.63 -0.33
C VAL A 82 -0.15 7.12 -1.51
N GLN A 83 -1.22 7.83 -1.87
CA GLN A 83 -2.06 7.49 -3.02
C GLN A 83 -1.25 7.43 -4.32
N GLU A 84 -0.45 8.46 -4.61
CA GLU A 84 0.39 8.52 -5.82
C GLU A 84 1.44 7.40 -5.84
N VAL A 85 2.09 7.15 -4.71
CA VAL A 85 3.13 6.13 -4.58
C VAL A 85 2.57 4.74 -4.77
N LEU A 86 1.46 4.41 -4.11
CA LEU A 86 0.85 3.09 -4.19
C LEU A 86 0.21 2.84 -5.55
N LYS A 87 -0.18 3.88 -6.29
CA LYS A 87 -0.67 3.74 -7.67
C LYS A 87 0.30 2.97 -8.57
N ARG A 88 1.61 3.15 -8.36
CA ARG A 88 2.68 2.42 -9.08
C ARG A 88 2.68 0.91 -8.81
N LEU A 89 2.13 0.49 -7.68
CA LEU A 89 2.01 -0.92 -7.27
C LEU A 89 0.62 -1.51 -7.60
N GLY A 90 -0.15 -0.85 -8.49
CA GLY A 90 -1.46 -1.33 -8.93
C GLY A 90 -2.62 -0.94 -8.03
N PHE A 91 -2.43 0.00 -7.10
CA PHE A 91 -3.50 0.52 -6.27
C PHE A 91 -4.32 1.60 -7.00
N SER A 92 -5.64 1.57 -6.84
CA SER A 92 -6.55 2.62 -7.24
C SER A 92 -7.31 3.08 -6.01
N LEU A 93 -6.75 4.09 -5.33
CA LEU A 93 -7.27 4.60 -4.07
C LEU A 93 -8.01 5.93 -4.28
N GLN A 94 -8.99 6.17 -3.43
CA GLN A 94 -9.70 7.42 -3.29
C GLN A 94 -9.63 7.84 -1.82
N GLN A 95 -9.36 9.13 -1.59
CA GLN A 95 -9.43 9.69 -0.24
C GLN A 95 -10.85 9.63 0.28
N THR A 96 -10.97 9.27 1.55
CA THR A 96 -12.19 9.41 2.31
C THR A 96 -12.03 10.53 3.31
N GLY A 97 -12.93 11.49 3.24
CA GLY A 97 -13.02 12.53 4.24
C GLY A 97 -14.34 12.36 4.97
N GLY A 98 -14.37 12.57 6.28
CA GLY A 98 -15.61 12.80 7.00
C GLY A 98 -15.56 12.45 8.47
N ALA A 99 -16.39 13.15 9.26
CA ALA A 99 -16.78 12.62 10.55
C ALA A 99 -17.49 11.27 10.33
N SER A 100 -17.03 10.20 10.97
CA SER A 100 -17.50 8.80 10.84
C SER A 100 -16.77 7.89 9.85
N ASP A 101 -15.56 8.25 9.39
CA ASP A 101 -14.72 7.33 8.59
C ASP A 101 -14.01 6.24 9.42
N TYR A 102 -14.23 6.22 10.74
CA TYR A 102 -13.59 5.32 11.70
C TYR A 102 -12.05 5.28 11.59
N GLY A 103 -11.44 6.34 11.05
CA GLY A 103 -10.00 6.44 10.82
C GLY A 103 -9.50 5.77 9.55
N ILE A 104 -10.37 5.54 8.56
CA ILE A 104 -9.97 5.14 7.20
C ILE A 104 -9.74 6.41 6.38
N ASP A 105 -8.51 6.59 5.91
CA ASP A 105 -8.10 7.80 5.18
C ASP A 105 -8.21 7.61 3.66
N LEU A 106 -7.95 6.39 3.16
CA LEU A 106 -8.14 6.04 1.76
C LEU A 106 -8.86 4.68 1.60
N LEU A 107 -9.67 4.55 0.56
CA LEU A 107 -10.33 3.31 0.17
C LEU A 107 -10.13 3.04 -1.32
N GLY A 108 -9.97 1.78 -1.72
CA GLY A 108 -9.77 1.48 -3.13
C GLY A 108 -9.61 0.01 -3.50
N GLU A 109 -9.18 -0.21 -4.73
CA GLU A 109 -8.83 -1.55 -5.22
C GLU A 109 -7.31 -1.69 -5.32
N TRP A 110 -6.81 -2.91 -5.14
CA TRP A 110 -5.45 -3.29 -5.43
C TRP A 110 -5.45 -4.40 -6.48
N LYS A 111 -5.01 -4.04 -7.69
CA LYS A 111 -4.95 -4.94 -8.84
C LYS A 111 -3.53 -5.48 -8.95
N LEU A 112 -3.39 -6.80 -8.80
CA LEU A 112 -2.12 -7.49 -8.90
C LEU A 112 -2.14 -8.33 -10.18
N PRO A 113 -1.25 -8.12 -11.16
CA PRO A 113 -1.30 -8.78 -12.46
C PRO A 113 -1.36 -10.31 -12.40
N ALA A 114 -0.71 -10.91 -11.39
CA ALA A 114 -0.62 -12.36 -11.22
C ALA A 114 -1.64 -12.93 -10.20
N VAL A 115 -2.51 -12.09 -9.63
CA VAL A 115 -3.59 -12.52 -8.73
C VAL A 115 -4.93 -12.33 -9.46
N PRO A 116 -5.74 -13.39 -9.59
CA PRO A 116 -6.93 -13.35 -10.45
C PRO A 116 -8.04 -12.41 -9.97
N LEU A 117 -7.99 -11.94 -8.73
CA LEU A 117 -9.05 -11.18 -8.10
C LEU A 117 -8.49 -9.92 -7.45
N ASN A 118 -9.05 -8.76 -7.82
CA ASN A 118 -8.67 -7.47 -7.26
C ASN A 118 -9.03 -7.41 -5.78
N LEU A 119 -8.08 -7.09 -4.92
CA LEU A 119 -8.37 -6.91 -3.51
C LEU A 119 -9.02 -5.54 -3.27
N ARG A 120 -9.98 -5.48 -2.36
CA ARG A 120 -10.45 -4.21 -1.79
C ARG A 120 -9.51 -3.84 -0.66
N VAL A 121 -9.15 -2.58 -0.56
CA VAL A 121 -8.20 -2.10 0.44
C VAL A 121 -8.76 -0.93 1.25
N LEU A 122 -8.61 -1.05 2.57
CA LEU A 122 -8.81 0.02 3.53
C LEU A 122 -7.44 0.55 3.91
N VAL A 123 -7.20 1.85 3.82
CA VAL A 123 -5.89 2.42 4.10
C VAL A 123 -6.00 3.47 5.18
N GLN A 124 -5.17 3.33 6.22
CA GLN A 124 -4.98 4.33 7.25
C GLN A 124 -3.56 4.90 7.16
N CYS A 125 -3.44 6.20 7.07
CA CYS A 125 -2.22 6.97 6.94
C CYS A 125 -1.81 7.61 8.28
N LYS A 126 -0.56 7.41 8.70
CA LYS A 126 0.02 7.99 9.92
C LYS A 126 1.28 8.80 9.60
N ALA A 127 1.08 10.06 9.22
CA ALA A 127 2.15 10.99 8.84
C ALA A 127 3.05 11.40 10.02
N LEU A 128 2.45 11.92 11.11
CA LEU A 128 3.15 12.58 12.20
C LEU A 128 3.56 11.62 13.35
N SER A 129 3.40 10.32 13.16
CA SER A 129 3.68 9.37 14.23
C SER A 129 5.18 9.25 14.50
N LYS A 130 5.55 9.37 15.78
CA LYS A 130 6.92 9.10 16.24
C LYS A 130 7.29 7.62 16.12
N LYS A 131 6.32 6.70 16.18
CA LYS A 131 6.54 5.24 16.21
C LYS A 131 5.38 4.51 15.53
N SER A 132 5.69 3.50 14.71
CA SER A 132 4.69 2.56 14.21
C SER A 132 4.50 1.42 15.21
N GLY A 133 3.63 1.63 16.21
CA GLY A 133 3.41 0.75 17.36
C GLY A 133 2.13 -0.10 17.28
N PRO A 134 1.95 -1.08 18.18
CA PRO A 134 0.82 -2.01 18.16
C PRO A 134 -0.55 -1.33 18.36
N ASN A 135 -0.59 -0.10 18.86
CA ASN A 135 -1.82 0.69 18.97
C ASN A 135 -2.49 0.91 17.60
N PHE A 136 -1.70 1.08 16.53
CA PHE A 136 -2.25 1.29 15.19
C PHE A 136 -2.93 0.04 14.61
N VAL A 137 -2.46 -1.16 14.98
CA VAL A 137 -3.19 -2.39 14.63
C VAL A 137 -4.58 -2.37 15.26
N ARG A 138 -4.68 -2.10 16.56
CA ARG A 138 -5.97 -2.06 17.28
C ARG A 138 -6.92 -1.00 16.74
N GLU A 139 -6.36 0.16 16.39
CA GLU A 139 -7.12 1.24 15.75
C GLU A 139 -7.70 0.78 14.41
N LEU A 140 -6.86 0.17 13.56
CA LEU A 140 -7.30 -0.37 12.27
C LEU A 140 -8.30 -1.53 12.44
N GLU A 141 -8.17 -2.37 13.48
CA GLU A 141 -9.18 -3.40 13.80
C GLU A 141 -10.56 -2.78 14.08
N GLY A 142 -10.60 -1.61 14.74
CA GLY A 142 -11.82 -0.83 14.92
C GLY A 142 -12.38 -0.29 13.60
N ALA A 143 -11.50 0.18 12.71
CA ALA A 143 -11.87 0.69 11.40
C ALA A 143 -12.55 -0.38 10.51
N PHE A 144 -12.08 -1.63 10.57
CA PHE A 144 -12.75 -2.75 9.87
C PHE A 144 -14.21 -2.93 10.29
N ALA A 145 -14.51 -2.80 11.59
CA ALA A 145 -15.86 -2.95 12.11
C ALA A 145 -16.79 -1.82 11.64
N GLY A 146 -16.25 -0.62 11.43
CA GLY A 146 -16.98 0.55 10.94
C GLY A 146 -16.91 0.78 9.42
N ALA A 147 -16.23 -0.10 8.67
CA ALA A 147 -16.04 0.09 7.24
C ALA A 147 -17.38 0.14 6.47
N PRO A 148 -17.51 0.96 5.41
CA PRO A 148 -18.75 1.10 4.65
C PRO A 148 -19.20 -0.23 4.03
N SER A 149 -20.48 -0.31 3.63
CA SER A 149 -21.02 -1.49 2.94
C SER A 149 -20.21 -1.83 1.68
N GLY A 150 -19.86 -3.10 1.53
CA GLY A 150 -18.96 -3.56 0.48
C GLY A 150 -17.48 -3.42 0.80
N TRP A 151 -17.11 -2.99 2.00
CA TRP A 151 -15.71 -2.93 2.46
C TRP A 151 -15.45 -3.81 3.67
N GLN A 152 -16.26 -4.87 3.80
CA GLN A 152 -16.15 -5.88 4.83
C GLN A 152 -16.26 -7.27 4.18
N GLY A 153 -15.68 -8.28 4.84
CA GLY A 153 -15.74 -9.67 4.39
C GLY A 153 -14.59 -10.10 3.49
N ASN A 154 -14.86 -11.05 2.58
CA ASN A 154 -13.83 -11.67 1.74
C ASN A 154 -13.25 -10.66 0.75
N GLY A 155 -11.93 -10.71 0.56
CA GLY A 155 -11.21 -9.84 -0.36
C GLY A 155 -10.82 -8.48 0.14
N VAL A 156 -11.06 -8.21 1.43
CA VAL A 156 -10.76 -6.90 2.01
C VAL A 156 -9.48 -7.01 2.82
N VAL A 157 -8.49 -6.16 2.51
CA VAL A 157 -7.23 -6.05 3.25
C VAL A 157 -7.07 -4.65 3.81
N GLY A 158 -6.72 -4.55 5.08
CA GLY A 158 -6.46 -3.28 5.76
C GLY A 158 -4.98 -2.98 5.77
N LEU A 159 -4.59 -1.77 5.40
CA LEU A 159 -3.21 -1.36 5.27
C LEU A 159 -2.95 -0.15 6.14
N LEU A 160 -2.03 -0.29 7.09
CA LEU A 160 -1.47 0.85 7.80
C LEU A 160 -0.28 1.39 7.03
N VAL A 161 -0.30 2.66 6.65
CA VAL A 161 0.82 3.35 6.03
C VAL A 161 1.40 4.37 7.00
N SER A 162 2.69 4.26 7.30
CA SER A 162 3.35 5.22 8.21
C SER A 162 4.75 5.58 7.74
N GLN A 163 5.29 6.69 8.25
CA GLN A 163 6.63 7.15 7.89
C GLN A 163 7.75 6.38 8.60
N LYS A 164 7.43 5.57 9.60
CA LYS A 164 8.40 4.83 10.41
C LYS A 164 8.22 3.33 10.19
N PRO A 165 9.32 2.56 10.05
CA PRO A 165 9.23 1.10 9.97
C PRO A 165 8.43 0.50 11.11
N ALA A 166 7.72 -0.60 10.83
CA ALA A 166 6.97 -1.31 11.84
C ALA A 166 7.90 -1.71 13.00
N THR A 167 7.50 -1.41 14.24
CA THR A 167 8.23 -1.90 15.41
C THR A 167 8.05 -3.42 15.56
N LYS A 168 8.87 -4.06 16.41
CA LYS A 168 8.67 -5.47 16.77
C LYS A 168 7.25 -5.71 17.31
N GLY A 169 6.79 -4.87 18.22
CA GLY A 169 5.44 -4.96 18.78
C GLY A 169 4.33 -4.78 17.74
N MET A 170 4.51 -3.91 16.76
CA MET A 170 3.58 -3.76 15.63
C MET A 170 3.51 -5.03 14.78
N ARG A 171 4.67 -5.60 14.39
CA ARG A 171 4.70 -6.86 13.61
C ARG A 171 4.03 -8.01 14.34
N GLU A 172 4.30 -8.14 15.64
CA GLU A 172 3.67 -9.15 16.49
C GLU A 172 2.17 -8.95 16.65
N ALA A 173 1.71 -7.70 16.80
CA ALA A 173 0.27 -7.40 16.85
C ALA A 173 -0.40 -7.71 15.52
N LEU A 174 0.20 -7.32 14.39
CA LEU A 174 -0.30 -7.60 13.05
C LEU A 174 -0.43 -9.11 12.80
N ALA A 175 0.60 -9.88 13.17
CA ALA A 175 0.62 -11.33 13.02
C ALA A 175 -0.47 -12.04 13.85
N ARG A 176 -0.85 -11.49 15.01
CA ARG A 176 -1.91 -12.04 15.87
C ARG A 176 -3.31 -11.56 15.49
N SER A 177 -3.43 -10.53 14.67
CA SER A 177 -4.73 -9.99 14.30
C SER A 177 -5.55 -11.03 13.53
N ARG A 178 -6.85 -11.03 13.77
CA ARG A 178 -7.82 -11.89 13.09
C ARG A 178 -8.20 -11.33 11.73
N TRP A 179 -7.91 -10.05 11.50
CA TRP A 179 -8.26 -9.34 10.29
C TRP A 179 -7.15 -9.45 9.24
N PRO A 180 -7.49 -9.51 7.94
CA PRO A 180 -6.52 -9.46 6.85
C PRO A 180 -5.83 -8.10 6.81
N MET A 181 -4.55 -8.03 7.23
CA MET A 181 -3.88 -6.74 7.42
C MET A 181 -2.43 -6.72 6.95
N GLY A 182 -1.99 -5.52 6.56
CA GLY A 182 -0.62 -5.19 6.25
C GLY A 182 -0.16 -3.85 6.82
N ALA A 183 1.16 -3.66 6.81
CA ALA A 183 1.79 -2.39 7.11
C ALA A 183 2.76 -2.02 5.98
N ILE A 184 2.72 -0.75 5.61
CA ILE A 184 3.56 -0.14 4.60
C ILE A 184 4.33 1.00 5.26
N THR A 185 5.62 1.09 4.99
CA THR A 185 6.43 2.24 5.35
C THR A 185 6.69 3.07 4.11
N CYS A 186 6.14 4.28 4.10
CA CYS A 186 6.32 5.27 3.05
C CYS A 186 6.83 6.56 3.69
N THR A 187 7.99 7.06 3.25
CA THR A 187 8.52 8.34 3.76
C THR A 187 7.64 9.51 3.32
N GLY A 188 7.82 10.69 3.94
CA GLY A 188 7.09 11.90 3.56
C GLY A 188 7.39 12.35 2.13
N GLU A 189 8.53 11.95 1.58
CA GLU A 189 8.98 12.20 0.21
C GLU A 189 8.51 11.12 -0.78
N GLY A 190 7.65 10.19 -0.35
CA GLY A 190 7.05 9.19 -1.23
C GLY A 190 7.93 7.97 -1.55
N ARG A 191 8.94 7.68 -0.71
CA ARG A 191 9.76 6.48 -0.88
C ARG A 191 9.20 5.31 -0.08
N LEU A 192 9.00 4.16 -0.74
CA LEU A 192 8.62 2.91 -0.10
C LEU A 192 9.85 2.24 0.53
N VAL A 193 9.73 1.88 1.81
CA VAL A 193 10.84 1.34 2.62
C VAL A 193 10.53 -0.05 3.16
N GLN A 194 9.26 -0.36 3.39
CA GLN A 194 8.84 -1.67 3.88
C GLN A 194 7.41 -1.95 3.45
N MET A 195 7.12 -3.19 3.09
CA MET A 195 5.77 -3.74 3.01
C MET A 195 5.76 -5.08 3.72
N LEU A 196 4.73 -5.35 4.50
CA LEU A 196 4.52 -6.62 5.19
C LEU A 196 3.03 -6.84 5.43
N TRP A 197 2.62 -8.09 5.57
CA TRP A 197 1.24 -8.46 5.85
C TRP A 197 1.16 -9.78 6.62
N ASN A 198 0.02 -10.02 7.24
CA ASN A 198 -0.21 -11.22 8.05
C ASN A 198 -0.76 -12.39 7.22
N ASN A 199 -0.87 -13.57 7.85
CA ASN A 199 -1.38 -14.76 7.18
C ASN A 199 -2.82 -14.59 6.69
N ARG A 200 -3.64 -13.82 7.42
CA ARG A 200 -5.02 -13.51 7.01
C ARG A 200 -5.06 -12.77 5.68
N ALA A 201 -4.14 -11.84 5.43
CA ALA A 201 -4.04 -11.18 4.13
C ALA A 201 -3.59 -12.15 3.01
N ASN A 202 -2.75 -13.14 3.31
CA ASN A 202 -2.42 -14.20 2.35
C ASN A 202 -3.65 -15.02 1.97
N GLU A 203 -4.47 -15.39 2.96
CA GLU A 203 -5.72 -16.14 2.76
C GLU A 203 -6.72 -15.38 1.89
N GLU A 204 -6.74 -14.04 1.94
CA GLU A 204 -7.64 -13.21 1.12
C GLU A 204 -7.15 -12.96 -0.31
N GLY A 205 -5.92 -13.36 -0.67
CA GLY A 205 -5.42 -13.29 -2.04
C GLY A 205 -3.96 -12.90 -2.19
N LEU A 206 -3.25 -12.59 -1.10
CA LEU A 206 -1.80 -12.29 -1.16
C LEU A 206 -0.92 -13.55 -1.11
N THR A 207 -1.50 -14.75 -1.15
CA THR A 207 -0.71 -15.99 -1.22
C THR A 207 0.21 -16.00 -2.44
N GLY A 208 1.51 -16.19 -2.18
CA GLY A 208 2.54 -16.18 -3.21
C GLY A 208 3.02 -14.78 -3.59
N VAL A 209 2.35 -13.71 -3.15
CA VAL A 209 2.87 -12.35 -3.28
C VAL A 209 4.02 -12.18 -2.29
N GLY A 210 5.07 -11.49 -2.71
CA GLY A 210 6.25 -11.19 -1.89
C GLY A 210 6.76 -9.78 -2.17
N VAL A 211 7.68 -9.33 -1.33
CA VAL A 211 8.29 -8.00 -1.41
C VAL A 211 9.77 -8.16 -1.71
N GLY A 212 10.21 -7.61 -2.84
CA GLY A 212 11.60 -7.57 -3.26
C GLY A 212 12.20 -6.16 -3.13
N ILE A 213 13.52 -6.08 -3.11
CA ILE A 213 14.27 -4.82 -3.21
C ILE A 213 15.04 -4.83 -4.52
N ARG A 214 14.94 -3.73 -5.27
CA ARG A 214 15.70 -3.46 -6.48
C ARG A 214 16.57 -2.23 -6.27
N TYR A 215 17.74 -2.19 -6.92
CA TYR A 215 18.64 -1.05 -6.90
C TYR A 215 18.59 -0.34 -8.25
N ARG A 216 18.16 0.93 -8.26
CA ARG A 216 18.12 1.72 -9.49
C ARG A 216 19.54 2.10 -9.92
N GLY A 217 19.85 1.97 -11.21
CA GLY A 217 21.15 2.37 -11.78
C GLY A 217 22.38 1.61 -11.26
N GLY A 218 22.21 0.51 -10.53
CA GLY A 218 23.33 -0.19 -9.86
C GLY A 218 23.90 0.56 -8.66
N ASN A 219 23.25 1.63 -8.22
CA ASN A 219 23.63 2.38 -7.02
C ASN A 219 22.97 1.74 -5.79
N LEU A 220 23.79 1.33 -4.81
CA LEU A 220 23.33 0.72 -3.57
C LEU A 220 22.50 1.68 -2.69
N SER A 221 22.51 2.98 -2.96
CA SER A 221 21.71 3.96 -2.21
C SER A 221 20.31 4.20 -2.78
N GLU A 222 20.00 3.68 -3.98
CA GLU A 222 18.71 3.87 -4.65
C GLU A 222 17.87 2.58 -4.60
N GLU A 223 17.56 2.16 -3.37
CA GLU A 223 16.67 1.03 -3.09
C GLU A 223 15.21 1.37 -3.39
N GLU A 224 14.56 0.54 -4.20
CA GLU A 224 13.13 0.60 -4.50
C GLU A 224 12.48 -0.75 -4.21
N ILE A 225 11.32 -0.70 -3.56
CA ILE A 225 10.50 -1.88 -3.33
C ILE A 225 9.75 -2.23 -4.61
N HIS A 226 9.76 -3.52 -4.96
CA HIS A 226 8.87 -4.09 -5.98
C HIS A 226 8.13 -5.30 -5.42
N LEU A 227 7.04 -5.68 -6.08
CA LEU A 227 6.26 -6.86 -5.73
C LEU A 227 6.72 -8.06 -6.57
N THR A 228 6.64 -9.23 -5.96
CA THR A 228 6.97 -10.51 -6.60
C THR A 228 5.81 -11.48 -6.47
N PHE A 229 5.67 -12.40 -7.42
CA PHE A 229 4.74 -13.52 -7.37
C PHE A 229 5.50 -14.82 -7.45
N LYS A 230 5.37 -15.67 -6.44
CA LYS A 230 6.09 -16.95 -6.34
C LYS A 230 7.61 -16.80 -6.56
N GLY A 231 8.17 -15.66 -6.19
CA GLY A 231 9.58 -15.32 -6.34
C GLY A 231 9.96 -14.63 -7.66
N GLU A 232 9.03 -14.51 -8.61
CA GLU A 232 9.24 -13.81 -9.88
C GLU A 232 8.76 -12.35 -9.81
N ASN A 233 9.36 -11.43 -10.56
CA ASN A 233 8.94 -10.03 -10.56
C ASN A 233 7.53 -9.88 -11.16
N MET A 234 6.64 -9.14 -10.48
CA MET A 234 5.28 -8.86 -10.95
C MET A 234 5.19 -7.64 -11.89
N GLU A 235 6.25 -6.84 -11.99
CA GLU A 235 6.28 -5.73 -12.93
C GLU A 235 6.31 -6.27 -14.37
N THR A 236 5.28 -5.96 -15.15
CA THR A 236 5.39 -6.02 -16.61
C THR A 236 6.43 -5.00 -17.02
N GLU A 237 7.39 -5.38 -17.89
CA GLU A 237 8.32 -4.43 -18.48
C GLU A 237 7.54 -3.21 -19.05
N PRO A 238 8.10 -2.00 -18.90
CA PRO A 238 7.45 -0.76 -19.37
C PRO A 238 7.17 -0.76 -20.87
#